data_AF-A0AAU3LSM5-F1
#
_entry.id   AF-A0AAU3LSM5-F1
#
_cell.length_a   1.000
_cell.length_b   1.000
_cell.length_c   1.000
_cell.angle_alpha   90.00
_cell.angle_beta   90.00
_cell.angle_gamma   90.00
#
_symmetry.space_group_name_H-M   'P 1'
#
loop_
_entity.id
_entity.type
_entity.pdbx_description
1 polymer ?
#
loop_
_entity_poly.entity_id
_entity_poly.type
_entity_poly.pdbx_seq_one_letter_code
_entity_poly.pdbx_strand_id
1 'polypeptide(L)'
;MGWIVAVIAVIAAVVATTRSYGSARSEQLAVARAELTERQMKAAEARTAALVDEIRQLAHRRIPAAAVALSHPSAQVPGLREAAEVDGESARLLTEAVQAARTAVIEERQRVDAAARAAMRGTSAKIQSLLNQSQQLLHELQHEYDDPRILQLDFRNELALRRTQATAVLCDAWPGLARQNSPLVEVVLGAQSRVAGYERIKVANHLREERLALAARAAEPLAIALAELLANATAYSHPDTDVTVTLQQSGGRGAFLVVDDAGIGMDEDALDRARTLLAGPSEVLLTELGDPPQTGFAVVGRLVVQYGFHCHIEASPFGGMRTILRVPAHLLTVLKEDRTLSALAPTPVPAHPAPAEPDAPAPPAPAPPETGAAEPAGLPSRRRRAPRPAAVASTAPAAVPAAGQVPRTPEQAESSWAALQQGTLNGRSVAGRAPAPDSDGHDHLGDQDDQGDDET
;
A
#
# COMPACT_ATOMS: atom_id res chain seq x y z
N MET A 1 93.55 9.07 69.98
CA MET A 1 92.14 8.71 70.25
C MET A 1 91.13 9.77 69.80
N GLY A 2 91.44 11.09 69.84
CA GLY A 2 90.46 12.13 69.45
C GLY A 2 90.01 12.12 67.98
N TRP A 3 90.84 11.69 67.03
CA TRP A 3 90.50 11.69 65.60
C TRP A 3 89.42 10.65 65.23
N ILE A 4 89.36 9.52 65.94
CA ILE A 4 88.35 8.46 65.71
C ILE A 4 86.96 8.96 66.13
N VAL A 5 86.88 9.67 67.26
CA VAL A 5 85.62 10.28 67.74
C VAL A 5 85.11 11.34 66.77
N ALA A 6 86.01 12.14 66.19
CA ALA A 6 85.64 13.14 65.17
C ALA A 6 85.11 12.49 63.88
N VAL A 7 85.73 11.42 63.40
CA VAL A 7 85.26 10.68 62.21
C VAL A 7 83.90 10.03 62.46
N ILE A 8 83.68 9.43 63.63
CA ILE A 8 82.38 8.84 64.01
C ILE A 8 81.30 9.94 64.10
N ALA A 9 81.61 11.11 64.65
CA ALA A 9 80.68 12.23 64.74
C ALA A 9 80.29 12.77 63.35
N VAL A 10 81.25 12.87 62.42
CA VAL A 10 80.98 13.28 61.03
C VAL A 10 80.14 12.24 60.29
N ILE A 11 80.45 10.95 60.43
CA ILE A 11 79.65 9.86 59.82
C ILE A 11 78.23 9.86 60.40
N ALA A 12 78.07 10.00 61.71
CA ALA A 12 76.77 10.08 62.37
C ALA A 12 75.97 11.30 61.89
N ALA A 13 76.61 12.47 61.75
CA ALA A 13 75.99 13.67 61.20
C ALA A 13 75.57 13.49 59.74
N VAL A 14 76.41 12.89 58.89
CA VAL A 14 76.09 12.60 57.48
C VAL A 14 74.96 11.58 57.36
N VAL A 15 74.94 10.54 58.20
CA VAL A 15 73.85 9.55 58.24
C VAL A 15 72.54 10.17 58.75
N ALA A 16 72.60 11.02 59.78
CA ALA A 16 71.44 11.75 60.28
C ALA A 16 70.87 12.71 59.23
N THR A 17 71.76 13.41 58.50
CA THR A 17 71.38 14.34 57.43
C THR A 17 70.80 13.58 56.23
N THR A 18 71.43 12.49 55.78
CA THR A 18 70.87 11.68 54.67
C THR A 18 69.55 11.01 55.03
N ARG A 19 69.36 10.58 56.29
CA ARG A 19 68.07 10.08 56.78
C ARG A 19 67.00 11.16 56.86
N SER A 20 67.32 12.37 57.32
CA SER A 20 66.34 13.47 57.40
C SER A 20 65.95 14.01 56.03
N TYR A 21 66.88 14.12 55.10
CA TYR A 21 66.59 14.43 53.70
C TYR A 21 65.80 13.30 53.01
N GLY A 22 66.11 12.04 53.33
CA GLY A 22 65.38 10.87 52.85
C GLY A 22 63.94 10.81 53.35
N SER A 23 63.70 11.09 54.64
CA SER A 23 62.36 11.11 55.24
C SER A 23 61.52 12.25 54.66
N ALA A 24 62.06 13.48 54.59
CA ALA A 24 61.35 14.63 54.02
C ALA A 24 60.97 14.41 52.54
N ARG A 25 61.84 13.79 51.74
CA ARG A 25 61.54 13.44 50.35
C ARG A 25 60.48 12.35 50.24
N SER A 26 60.48 11.37 51.15
CA SER A 26 59.46 10.31 51.17
C SER A 26 58.08 10.85 51.55
N GLU A 27 58.01 11.82 52.48
CA GLU A 27 56.77 12.51 52.86
C GLU A 27 56.21 13.33 51.71
N GLN A 28 57.06 14.12 51.01
CA GLN A 28 56.64 14.88 49.83
C GLN A 28 56.11 13.98 48.71
N LEU A 29 56.75 12.83 48.46
CA LEU A 29 56.28 11.85 47.49
C LEU A 29 54.98 11.18 47.94
N ALA A 30 54.79 10.94 49.24
CA ALA A 30 53.56 10.38 49.79
C ALA A 30 52.39 11.36 49.64
N VAL A 31 52.60 12.65 49.92
CA VAL A 31 51.61 13.72 49.72
C VAL A 31 51.26 13.87 48.24
N ALA A 32 52.24 13.95 47.35
CA ALA A 32 52.00 14.06 45.92
C ALA A 32 51.23 12.83 45.36
N ARG A 33 51.52 11.62 45.85
CA ARG A 33 50.77 10.41 45.48
C ARG A 33 49.34 10.45 46.01
N ALA A 34 49.14 10.86 47.27
CA ALA A 34 47.81 11.00 47.86
C ALA A 34 46.95 12.00 47.06
N GLU A 35 47.51 13.17 46.71
CA GLU A 35 46.83 14.16 45.87
C GLU A 35 46.47 13.62 44.48
N LEU A 36 47.38 12.88 43.83
CA LEU A 36 47.11 12.25 42.53
C LEU A 36 45.99 11.20 42.64
N THR A 37 46.02 10.36 43.67
CA THR A 37 44.97 9.36 43.88
C THR A 37 43.62 10.01 44.18
N GLU A 38 43.58 11.09 44.95
CA GLU A 38 42.36 11.83 45.23
C GLU A 38 41.78 12.47 43.96
N ARG A 39 42.64 13.07 43.12
CA ARG A 39 42.21 13.61 41.82
C ARG A 39 41.70 12.52 40.88
N GLN A 40 42.35 11.35 40.85
CA GLN A 40 41.90 10.21 40.05
C GLN A 40 40.55 9.67 40.54
N MET A 41 40.34 9.57 41.85
CA MET A 41 39.07 9.14 42.43
C MET A 41 37.95 10.14 42.11
N LYS A 42 38.18 11.44 42.31
CA LYS A 42 37.22 12.49 41.95
C LYS A 42 36.88 12.49 40.45
N ALA A 43 37.88 12.29 39.59
CA ALA A 43 37.66 12.19 38.15
C ALA A 43 36.88 10.91 37.77
N ALA A 44 37.12 9.79 38.46
CA ALA A 44 36.36 8.56 38.25
C ALA A 44 34.90 8.71 38.71
N GLU A 45 34.66 9.34 39.85
CA GLU A 45 33.32 9.66 40.36
C GLU A 45 32.55 10.62 39.42
N ALA A 46 33.23 11.63 38.88
CA ALA A 46 32.63 12.52 37.88
C ALA A 46 32.22 11.76 36.61
N ARG A 47 33.10 10.87 36.10
CA ARG A 47 32.78 10.05 34.91
C ARG A 47 31.63 9.09 35.15
N THR A 48 31.54 8.47 36.32
CA THR A 48 30.42 7.58 36.65
C THR A 48 29.12 8.37 36.78
N ALA A 49 29.15 9.55 37.41
CA ALA A 49 28.00 10.45 37.47
C ALA A 49 27.52 10.88 36.07
N ALA A 50 28.44 11.33 35.21
CA ALA A 50 28.17 11.69 33.82
C ALA A 50 27.53 10.53 33.03
N LEU A 51 28.08 9.31 33.17
CA LEU A 51 27.52 8.13 32.51
C LEU A 51 26.10 7.80 33.00
N VAL A 52 25.84 7.90 34.31
CA VAL A 52 24.50 7.66 34.88
C VAL A 52 23.50 8.69 34.36
N ASP A 53 23.89 9.95 34.26
CA ASP A 53 23.04 11.00 33.71
C ASP A 53 22.78 10.81 32.21
N GLU A 54 23.76 10.31 31.46
CA GLU A 54 23.57 9.92 30.06
C GLU A 54 22.65 8.70 29.89
N ILE A 55 22.74 7.70 30.76
CA ILE A 55 21.80 6.57 30.77
C ILE A 55 20.38 7.05 31.09
N ARG A 56 20.23 7.99 32.03
CA ARG A 56 18.94 8.61 32.35
C ARG A 56 18.38 9.37 31.14
N GLN A 57 19.23 10.13 30.44
CA GLN A 57 18.88 10.87 29.22
C GLN A 57 18.52 9.91 28.08
N LEU A 58 19.26 8.81 27.92
CA LEU A 58 18.98 7.76 26.95
C LEU A 58 17.56 7.21 27.15
N ALA A 59 17.24 6.80 28.38
CA ALA A 59 15.95 6.20 28.73
C ALA A 59 14.77 7.17 28.59
N HIS A 60 14.91 8.41 29.08
CA HIS A 60 13.76 9.33 29.19
C HIS A 60 13.60 10.28 28.00
N ARG A 61 14.64 10.46 27.17
CA ARG A 61 14.62 11.43 26.06
C ARG A 61 14.97 10.79 24.73
N ARG A 62 16.14 10.15 24.62
CA ARG A 62 16.67 9.70 23.32
C ARG A 62 15.88 8.53 22.74
N ILE A 63 15.59 7.50 23.52
CA ILE A 63 14.79 6.34 23.05
C ILE A 63 13.36 6.78 22.68
N PRO A 64 12.61 7.51 23.52
CA PRO A 64 11.28 8.01 23.14
C PRO A 64 11.30 8.91 21.91
N ALA A 65 12.26 9.85 21.81
CA ALA A 65 12.38 10.72 20.64
C ALA A 65 12.71 9.91 19.37
N ALA A 66 13.58 8.90 19.48
CA ALA A 66 13.90 8.01 18.37
C ALA A 66 12.69 7.19 17.92
N ALA A 67 11.82 6.76 18.85
CA ALA A 67 10.57 6.09 18.52
C ALA A 67 9.57 7.04 17.82
N VAL A 68 9.42 8.27 18.30
CA VAL A 68 8.56 9.29 17.66
C VAL A 68 9.05 9.64 16.26
N ALA A 69 10.37 9.71 16.07
CA ALA A 69 10.99 9.99 14.77
C ALA A 69 10.71 8.90 13.71
N LEU A 70 10.31 7.69 14.11
CA LEU A 70 9.87 6.65 13.17
C LEU A 70 8.50 6.93 12.56
N SER A 71 7.67 7.74 13.22
CA SER A 71 6.35 8.16 12.69
C SER A 71 6.38 9.59 12.14
N HIS A 72 7.29 10.43 12.64
CA HIS A 72 7.44 11.83 12.23
C HIS A 72 8.90 12.07 11.82
N PRO A 73 9.23 11.98 10.52
CA PRO A 73 10.61 12.12 10.04
C PRO A 73 11.28 13.46 10.42
N SER A 74 10.48 14.50 10.66
CA SER A 74 10.95 15.82 11.11
C SER A 74 11.29 15.90 12.60
N ALA A 75 10.93 14.89 13.39
CA ALA A 75 11.21 14.88 14.82
C ALA A 75 12.71 14.66 15.09
N GLN A 76 13.31 15.58 15.85
CA GLN A 76 14.72 15.52 16.18
C GLN A 76 15.00 14.54 17.32
N VAL A 77 16.02 13.70 17.15
CA VAL A 77 16.53 12.82 18.20
C VAL A 77 17.72 13.50 18.89
N PRO A 78 17.64 13.79 20.20
CA PRO A 78 18.75 14.42 20.92
C PRO A 78 20.04 13.58 20.88
N GLY A 79 21.18 14.25 20.77
CA GLY A 79 22.51 13.64 20.89
C GLY A 79 22.94 13.38 22.35
N LEU A 80 24.21 12.97 22.51
CA LEU A 80 24.89 12.94 23.82
C LEU A 80 25.07 14.36 24.36
N ARG A 81 24.85 14.57 25.65
CA ARG A 81 25.04 15.85 26.35
C ARG A 81 26.51 16.09 26.70
N GLU A 82 27.21 15.08 27.22
CA GLU A 82 28.58 15.20 27.75
C GLU A 82 29.56 14.30 26.98
N ALA A 83 29.56 14.44 25.65
CA ALA A 83 30.38 13.60 24.76
C ALA A 83 31.90 13.62 25.06
N ALA A 84 32.39 14.63 25.79
CA ALA A 84 33.79 14.75 26.20
C ALA A 84 34.13 13.99 27.50
N GLU A 85 33.14 13.71 28.36
CA GLU A 85 33.34 13.05 29.66
C GLU A 85 32.99 11.56 29.60
N VAL A 86 32.17 11.16 28.62
CA VAL A 86 31.85 9.77 28.31
C VAL A 86 32.95 9.16 27.46
N ASP A 87 33.50 8.03 27.89
CA ASP A 87 34.46 7.27 27.11
C ASP A 87 33.88 6.82 25.76
N GLY A 88 34.74 6.71 24.74
CA GLY A 88 34.33 6.39 23.36
C GLY A 88 33.57 5.06 23.24
N GLU A 89 33.92 4.05 24.05
CA GLU A 89 33.20 2.78 24.08
C GLU A 89 31.78 2.95 24.66
N SER A 90 31.64 3.71 25.75
CA SER A 90 30.35 3.97 26.38
C SER A 90 29.43 4.78 25.45
N ALA A 91 29.95 5.82 24.80
CA ALA A 91 29.20 6.62 23.83
C ALA A 91 28.70 5.76 22.64
N ARG A 92 29.54 4.83 22.18
CA ARG A 92 29.18 3.85 21.14
C ARG A 92 28.05 2.93 21.62
N LEU A 93 28.17 2.32 22.80
CA LEU A 93 27.13 1.44 23.36
C LEU A 93 25.79 2.15 23.55
N LEU A 94 25.80 3.40 24.03
CA LEU A 94 24.57 4.20 24.16
C LEU A 94 23.91 4.47 22.80
N THR A 95 24.71 4.67 21.75
CA THR A 95 24.21 4.86 20.38
C THR A 95 23.67 3.55 19.81
N GLU A 96 24.36 2.43 20.03
CA GLU A 96 23.89 1.09 19.67
C GLU A 96 22.57 0.75 20.39
N ALA A 97 22.40 1.15 21.65
CA ALA A 97 21.15 0.98 22.38
C ALA A 97 19.97 1.74 21.76
N VAL A 98 20.18 2.98 21.27
CA VAL A 98 19.14 3.71 20.52
C VAL A 98 18.79 2.99 19.23
N GLN A 99 19.78 2.49 18.49
CA GLN A 99 19.52 1.76 17.24
C GLN A 99 18.79 0.43 17.50
N ALA A 100 19.19 -0.32 18.53
CA ALA A 100 18.51 -1.54 18.95
C ALA A 100 17.05 -1.26 19.34
N ALA A 101 16.78 -0.18 20.08
CA ALA A 101 15.42 0.23 20.41
C ALA A 101 14.61 0.61 19.16
N ARG A 102 15.20 1.33 18.19
CA ARG A 102 14.54 1.66 16.93
C ARG A 102 14.18 0.40 16.14
N THR A 103 15.11 -0.54 16.01
CA THR A 103 14.87 -1.82 15.33
C THR A 103 13.74 -2.60 16.02
N ALA A 104 13.78 -2.71 17.34
CA ALA A 104 12.72 -3.40 18.10
C ALA A 104 11.35 -2.74 17.90
N VAL A 105 11.27 -1.40 17.83
CA VAL A 105 10.01 -0.69 17.55
C VAL A 105 9.55 -0.94 16.11
N ILE A 106 10.44 -0.96 15.12
CA ILE A 106 10.09 -1.27 13.73
C ILE A 106 9.53 -2.69 13.61
N GLU A 107 10.23 -3.67 14.20
CA GLU A 107 9.79 -5.07 14.21
C GLU A 107 8.43 -5.23 14.90
N GLU A 108 8.22 -4.56 16.03
CA GLU A 108 6.94 -4.58 16.75
C GLU A 108 5.81 -3.93 15.93
N ARG A 109 6.08 -2.79 15.26
CA ARG A 109 5.10 -2.15 14.36
C ARG A 109 4.72 -3.10 13.21
N GLN A 110 5.69 -3.74 12.58
CA GLN A 110 5.44 -4.73 11.51
C GLN A 110 4.65 -5.92 12.03
N ARG A 111 4.95 -6.42 13.24
CA ARG A 111 4.23 -7.53 13.88
C ARG A 111 2.77 -7.17 14.17
N VAL A 112 2.52 -6.00 14.75
CA VAL A 112 1.16 -5.49 15.03
C VAL A 112 0.37 -5.33 13.75
N ASP A 113 0.98 -4.73 12.73
CA ASP A 113 0.36 -4.49 11.43
C ASP A 113 0.08 -5.80 10.66
N ALA A 114 0.99 -6.79 10.73
CA ALA A 114 0.75 -8.12 10.20
C ALA A 114 -0.42 -8.85 10.91
N ALA A 115 -0.50 -8.72 12.24
CA ALA A 115 -1.62 -9.27 13.02
C ALA A 115 -2.94 -8.58 12.66
N ALA A 116 -2.94 -7.24 12.51
CA ALA A 116 -4.10 -6.46 12.09
C ALA A 116 -4.57 -6.88 10.69
N ARG A 117 -3.67 -6.99 9.70
CA ARG A 117 -4.00 -7.50 8.36
C ARG A 117 -4.57 -8.91 8.42
N ALA A 118 -3.99 -9.81 9.23
CA ALA A 118 -4.48 -11.18 9.35
C ALA A 118 -5.90 -11.24 9.90
N ALA A 119 -6.19 -10.48 10.97
CA ALA A 119 -7.52 -10.37 11.54
C ALA A 119 -8.52 -9.76 10.54
N MET A 120 -8.15 -8.67 9.87
CA MET A 120 -8.99 -8.02 8.85
C MET A 120 -9.24 -8.91 7.64
N ARG A 121 -8.25 -9.69 7.16
CA ARG A 121 -8.45 -10.69 6.10
C ARG A 121 -9.52 -11.70 6.49
N GLY A 122 -9.39 -12.30 7.68
CA GLY A 122 -10.33 -13.32 8.16
C GLY A 122 -11.75 -12.78 8.29
N THR A 123 -11.90 -11.59 8.88
CA THR A 123 -13.20 -10.91 9.02
C THR A 123 -13.78 -10.52 7.66
N SER A 124 -12.97 -9.95 6.76
CA SER A 124 -13.41 -9.55 5.42
C SER A 124 -13.88 -10.75 4.60
N ALA A 125 -13.16 -11.88 4.65
CA ALA A 125 -13.56 -13.11 3.97
C ALA A 125 -14.92 -13.62 4.47
N LYS A 126 -15.16 -13.57 5.78
CA LYS A 126 -16.44 -13.97 6.39
C LYS A 126 -17.58 -13.03 5.98
N ILE A 127 -17.36 -11.71 6.04
CA ILE A 127 -18.35 -10.71 5.62
C ILE A 127 -18.65 -10.87 4.13
N GLN A 128 -17.62 -11.04 3.30
CA GLN A 128 -17.78 -11.24 1.85
C GLN A 128 -18.63 -12.48 1.56
N SER A 129 -18.40 -13.59 2.26
CA SER A 129 -19.23 -14.79 2.11
C SER A 129 -20.69 -14.52 2.45
N LEU A 130 -20.99 -13.74 3.49
CA LEU A 130 -22.36 -13.39 3.86
C LEU A 130 -23.00 -12.47 2.81
N LEU A 131 -22.27 -11.46 2.33
CA LEU A 131 -22.76 -10.53 1.30
C LEU A 131 -23.04 -11.23 -0.03
N ASN A 132 -22.23 -12.24 -0.40
CA ASN A 132 -22.48 -13.08 -1.57
C ASN A 132 -23.75 -13.94 -1.40
N GLN A 133 -24.00 -14.47 -0.20
CA GLN A 133 -25.26 -15.19 0.10
C GLN A 133 -26.46 -14.25 0.06
N SER A 134 -26.31 -13.04 0.62
CA SER A 134 -27.34 -12.00 0.52
C SER A 134 -27.63 -11.60 -0.93
N GLN A 135 -26.61 -11.52 -1.78
CA GLN A 135 -26.78 -11.25 -3.21
C GLN A 135 -27.58 -12.35 -3.92
N GLN A 136 -27.32 -13.62 -3.61
CA GLN A 136 -28.08 -14.74 -4.18
C GLN A 136 -29.56 -14.67 -3.78
N LEU A 137 -29.85 -14.43 -2.50
CA LEU A 137 -31.22 -14.28 -2.02
C LEU A 137 -31.92 -13.06 -2.63
N LEU A 138 -31.22 -11.93 -2.75
CA LEU A 138 -31.76 -10.73 -3.39
C LEU A 138 -32.08 -10.98 -4.86
N HIS A 139 -31.24 -11.75 -5.56
CA HIS A 139 -31.49 -12.14 -6.95
C HIS A 139 -32.74 -13.02 -7.09
N GLU A 140 -32.94 -13.99 -6.19
CA GLU A 140 -34.16 -14.81 -6.14
C GLU A 140 -35.39 -13.94 -5.89
N LEU A 141 -35.33 -13.01 -4.94
CA LEU A 141 -36.41 -12.08 -4.63
C LEU A 141 -36.73 -11.13 -5.80
N GLN A 142 -35.72 -10.64 -6.54
CA GLN A 142 -35.93 -9.83 -7.75
C GLN A 142 -36.67 -10.60 -8.84
N HIS A 143 -36.46 -11.92 -8.94
CA HIS A 143 -37.15 -12.75 -9.92
C HIS A 143 -38.60 -13.06 -9.50
N GLU A 144 -38.85 -13.18 -8.20
CA GLU A 144 -40.18 -13.53 -7.67
C GLU A 144 -41.08 -12.30 -7.46
N TYR A 145 -40.49 -11.15 -7.12
CA TYR A 145 -41.22 -9.94 -6.73
C TYR A 145 -40.74 -8.70 -7.49
N ASP A 146 -41.69 -7.94 -8.04
CA ASP A 146 -41.44 -6.63 -8.65
C ASP A 146 -41.56 -5.50 -7.59
N ASP A 147 -40.65 -5.52 -6.60
CA ASP A 147 -40.59 -4.50 -5.54
C ASP A 147 -39.32 -3.64 -5.68
N PRO A 148 -39.44 -2.31 -5.92
CA PRO A 148 -38.30 -1.43 -6.10
C PRO A 148 -37.40 -1.33 -4.85
N ARG A 149 -37.88 -1.71 -3.66
CA ARG A 149 -37.07 -1.75 -2.44
C ARG A 149 -36.01 -2.85 -2.50
N ILE A 150 -36.23 -3.92 -3.26
CA ILE A 150 -35.26 -5.01 -3.44
C ILE A 150 -34.03 -4.47 -4.19
N LEU A 151 -34.23 -3.65 -5.22
CA LEU A 151 -33.14 -2.98 -5.94
C LEU A 151 -32.32 -2.06 -5.01
N GLN A 152 -32.99 -1.36 -4.08
CA GLN A 152 -32.28 -0.53 -3.10
C GLN A 152 -31.46 -1.37 -2.11
N LEU A 153 -31.93 -2.57 -1.74
CA LEU A 153 -31.18 -3.49 -0.88
C LEU A 153 -29.99 -4.09 -1.63
N ASP A 154 -30.16 -4.48 -2.88
CA ASP A 154 -29.11 -4.97 -3.76
C ASP A 154 -27.99 -3.94 -3.95
N PHE A 155 -28.35 -2.67 -4.21
CA PHE A 155 -27.39 -1.58 -4.27
C PHE A 155 -26.59 -1.41 -2.97
N ARG A 156 -27.25 -1.48 -1.80
CA ARG A 156 -26.56 -1.41 -0.50
C ARG A 156 -25.65 -2.61 -0.26
N ASN A 157 -26.08 -3.80 -0.67
CA ASN A 157 -25.30 -5.03 -0.58
C ASN A 157 -24.04 -4.95 -1.46
N GLU A 158 -24.17 -4.48 -2.69
CA GLU A 158 -23.05 -4.21 -3.60
C GLU A 158 -22.07 -3.17 -3.03
N LEU A 159 -22.56 -2.09 -2.42
CA LEU A 159 -21.70 -1.11 -1.76
C LEU A 159 -20.92 -1.72 -0.59
N ALA A 160 -21.57 -2.57 0.22
CA ALA A 160 -20.91 -3.29 1.30
C ALA A 160 -19.90 -4.32 0.77
N LEU A 161 -20.23 -5.00 -0.33
CA LEU A 161 -19.36 -5.98 -0.97
C LEU A 161 -18.10 -5.30 -1.51
N ARG A 162 -18.25 -4.18 -2.21
CA ARG A 162 -17.12 -3.32 -2.66
C ARG A 162 -16.20 -2.95 -1.51
N ARG A 163 -16.74 -2.41 -0.41
CA ARG A 163 -15.93 -2.00 0.76
C ARG A 163 -15.18 -3.19 1.36
N THR A 164 -15.81 -4.36 1.39
CA THR A 164 -15.20 -5.59 1.88
C THR A 164 -14.09 -6.06 0.94
N GLN A 165 -14.28 -5.97 -0.37
CA GLN A 165 -13.25 -6.30 -1.38
C GLN A 165 -12.05 -5.35 -1.31
N ALA A 166 -12.28 -4.04 -1.16
CA ALA A 166 -11.21 -3.05 -0.99
C ALA A 166 -10.38 -3.35 0.28
N THR A 167 -11.06 -3.68 1.39
CA THR A 167 -10.40 -4.11 2.64
C THR A 167 -9.60 -5.40 2.44
N ALA A 168 -10.15 -6.38 1.71
CA ALA A 168 -9.44 -7.62 1.38
C ALA A 168 -8.15 -7.34 0.60
N VAL A 169 -8.21 -6.47 -0.42
CA VAL A 169 -7.05 -6.06 -1.23
C VAL A 169 -5.98 -5.40 -0.37
N LEU A 170 -6.35 -4.46 0.52
CA LEU A 170 -5.39 -3.85 1.45
C LEU A 170 -4.69 -4.86 2.36
N CYS A 171 -5.38 -5.94 2.67
CA CYS A 171 -4.86 -6.97 3.53
C CYS A 171 -4.21 -8.12 2.74
N ASP A 172 -3.93 -7.97 1.45
CA ASP A 172 -3.34 -8.98 0.56
C ASP A 172 -4.18 -10.25 0.38
N ALA A 173 -5.49 -10.13 0.53
CA ALA A 173 -6.45 -11.17 0.19
C ALA A 173 -7.00 -10.99 -1.23
N TRP A 174 -7.35 -12.12 -1.85
CA TRP A 174 -8.00 -12.12 -3.15
C TRP A 174 -9.41 -11.51 -3.07
N PRO A 175 -9.79 -10.56 -3.94
CA PRO A 175 -11.10 -9.89 -3.89
C PRO A 175 -12.30 -10.74 -4.34
N GLY A 176 -12.09 -12.02 -4.66
CA GLY A 176 -13.16 -13.02 -4.66
C GLY A 176 -13.92 -13.24 -5.97
N LEU A 177 -13.70 -12.45 -7.03
CA LEU A 177 -14.40 -12.65 -8.31
C LEU A 177 -13.43 -12.94 -9.47
N ALA A 178 -13.37 -14.19 -9.89
CA ALA A 178 -12.72 -14.55 -11.15
C ALA A 178 -13.67 -14.21 -12.30
N ARG A 179 -13.37 -13.13 -13.03
CA ARG A 179 -14.13 -12.73 -14.22
C ARG A 179 -13.59 -13.46 -15.44
N GLN A 180 -14.41 -13.54 -16.49
CA GLN A 180 -13.94 -13.89 -17.83
C GLN A 180 -13.21 -12.69 -18.46
N ASN A 181 -12.60 -12.87 -19.63
CA ASN A 181 -12.14 -11.75 -20.42
C ASN A 181 -13.34 -10.81 -20.68
N SER A 182 -13.25 -9.56 -20.24
CA SER A 182 -14.38 -8.63 -20.20
C SER A 182 -14.07 -7.37 -21.00
N PRO A 183 -15.00 -6.86 -21.82
CA PRO A 183 -14.79 -5.59 -22.53
C PRO A 183 -14.39 -4.48 -21.55
N LEU A 184 -13.38 -3.67 -21.90
CA LEU A 184 -12.85 -2.64 -21.00
C LEU A 184 -13.94 -1.63 -20.61
N VAL A 185 -14.80 -1.26 -21.56
CA VAL A 185 -15.96 -0.39 -21.31
C VAL A 185 -16.95 -0.98 -20.30
N GLU A 186 -17.20 -2.30 -20.34
CA GLU A 186 -18.08 -2.96 -19.37
C GLU A 186 -17.44 -3.02 -17.97
N VAL A 187 -16.11 -3.15 -17.89
CA VAL A 187 -15.39 -3.05 -16.62
C VAL A 187 -15.54 -1.65 -16.01
N VAL A 188 -15.49 -0.61 -16.84
CA VAL A 188 -15.72 0.79 -16.38
C VAL A 188 -17.16 0.98 -15.89
N LEU A 189 -18.15 0.51 -16.64
CA LEU A 189 -19.55 0.59 -16.21
C LEU A 189 -19.80 -0.19 -14.91
N GLY A 190 -19.20 -1.38 -14.78
CA GLY A 190 -19.28 -2.17 -13.56
C GLY A 190 -18.58 -1.52 -12.37
N ALA A 191 -17.54 -0.72 -12.59
CA ALA A 191 -16.93 0.09 -11.53
C ALA A 191 -17.84 1.26 -11.13
N GLN A 192 -18.41 1.97 -12.11
CA GLN A 192 -19.35 3.08 -11.91
C GLN A 192 -20.57 2.64 -11.09
N SER A 193 -21.17 1.49 -11.40
CA SER A 193 -22.39 1.03 -10.71
C SER A 193 -22.20 0.72 -9.22
N ARG A 194 -20.95 0.60 -8.76
CA ARG A 194 -20.60 0.31 -7.36
C ARG A 194 -20.34 1.58 -6.53
N VAL A 195 -20.54 2.77 -7.11
CA VAL A 195 -20.19 4.06 -6.51
C VAL A 195 -21.44 4.86 -6.18
N ALA A 196 -21.44 5.50 -5.01
CA ALA A 196 -22.50 6.45 -4.66
C ALA A 196 -22.40 7.70 -5.57
N GLY A 197 -23.55 8.16 -6.09
CA GLY A 197 -23.58 9.25 -7.06
C GLY A 197 -23.20 8.84 -8.49
N TYR A 198 -23.33 7.55 -8.83
CA TYR A 198 -23.01 7.01 -10.16
C TYR A 198 -23.69 7.75 -11.32
N GLU A 199 -24.84 8.38 -11.10
CA GLU A 199 -25.58 9.16 -12.11
C GLU A 199 -24.81 10.38 -12.62
N ARG A 200 -23.91 10.92 -11.79
CA ARG A 200 -23.02 12.05 -12.11
C ARG A 200 -21.79 11.62 -12.92
N ILE A 201 -21.55 10.32 -13.04
CA ILE A 201 -20.38 9.79 -13.73
C ILE A 201 -20.71 9.68 -15.23
N LYS A 202 -20.00 10.44 -16.06
CA LYS A 202 -20.16 10.46 -17.52
C LYS A 202 -19.01 9.73 -18.20
N VAL A 203 -19.32 8.65 -18.91
CA VAL A 203 -18.31 7.81 -19.57
C VAL A 203 -18.12 8.25 -21.01
N ALA A 204 -16.93 8.74 -21.34
CA ALA A 204 -16.50 9.10 -22.70
C ALA A 204 -15.62 7.99 -23.28
N ASN A 205 -16.14 7.24 -24.25
CA ASN A 205 -15.42 6.13 -24.88
C ASN A 205 -14.69 6.60 -26.15
N HIS A 206 -13.35 6.63 -26.12
CA HIS A 206 -12.50 6.91 -27.29
C HIS A 206 -11.59 5.74 -27.65
N LEU A 207 -12.02 4.51 -27.34
CA LEU A 207 -11.32 3.31 -27.78
C LEU A 207 -11.44 3.16 -29.30
N ARG A 208 -10.34 2.79 -29.98
CA ARG A 208 -10.35 2.52 -31.43
C ARG A 208 -10.92 1.13 -31.71
N GLU A 209 -10.55 0.17 -30.88
CA GLU A 209 -11.15 -1.17 -30.90
C GLU A 209 -12.32 -1.26 -29.91
N GLU A 210 -13.55 -1.35 -30.43
CA GLU A 210 -14.78 -1.55 -29.63
C GLU A 210 -14.73 -2.79 -28.73
N ARG A 211 -14.02 -3.82 -29.19
CA ARG A 211 -13.90 -5.12 -28.51
C ARG A 211 -12.63 -5.24 -27.69
N LEU A 212 -11.95 -4.13 -27.41
CA LEU A 212 -10.83 -4.11 -26.50
C LEU A 212 -11.30 -4.59 -25.13
N ALA A 213 -10.70 -5.67 -24.66
CA ALA A 213 -11.08 -6.36 -23.46
C ALA A 213 -9.89 -6.50 -22.53
N LEU A 214 -10.20 -6.70 -21.26
CA LEU A 214 -9.22 -6.98 -20.23
C LEU A 214 -9.18 -8.47 -19.94
N ALA A 215 -7.98 -8.99 -19.70
CA ALA A 215 -7.77 -10.36 -19.28
C ALA A 215 -8.54 -10.65 -17.97
N ALA A 216 -9.14 -11.85 -17.90
CA ALA A 216 -9.88 -12.39 -16.76
C ALA A 216 -9.29 -12.02 -15.39
N ARG A 217 -7.98 -12.28 -15.23
CA ARG A 217 -7.23 -12.04 -13.98
C ARG A 217 -7.17 -10.58 -13.53
N ALA A 218 -7.35 -9.62 -14.45
CA ALA A 218 -7.20 -8.19 -14.17
C ALA A 218 -8.55 -7.44 -14.10
N ALA A 219 -9.66 -8.06 -14.51
CA ALA A 219 -10.96 -7.38 -14.66
C ALA A 219 -11.55 -6.95 -13.32
N GLU A 220 -11.61 -7.83 -12.33
CA GLU A 220 -12.06 -7.43 -11.00
C GLU A 220 -11.08 -6.46 -10.30
N PRO A 221 -9.75 -6.69 -10.32
CA PRO A 221 -8.77 -5.71 -9.83
C PRO A 221 -8.93 -4.31 -10.42
N LEU A 222 -9.10 -4.21 -11.75
CA LEU A 222 -9.29 -2.92 -12.40
C LEU A 222 -10.61 -2.27 -11.99
N ALA A 223 -11.69 -3.05 -11.89
CA ALA A 223 -12.99 -2.55 -11.44
C ALA A 223 -12.90 -1.98 -10.02
N ILE A 224 -12.19 -2.65 -9.10
CA ILE A 224 -11.99 -2.17 -7.73
C ILE A 224 -11.16 -0.89 -7.73
N ALA A 225 -10.01 -0.89 -8.42
CA ALA A 225 -9.14 0.29 -8.48
C ALA A 225 -9.90 1.51 -9.02
N LEU A 226 -10.62 1.35 -10.13
CA LEU A 226 -11.41 2.43 -10.71
C LEU A 226 -12.56 2.84 -9.80
N ALA A 227 -13.25 1.90 -9.13
CA ALA A 227 -14.31 2.24 -8.19
C ALA A 227 -13.80 3.03 -6.97
N GLU A 228 -12.56 2.81 -6.51
CA GLU A 228 -11.93 3.65 -5.48
C GLU A 228 -11.62 5.07 -5.99
N LEU A 229 -11.09 5.20 -7.20
CA LEU A 229 -10.84 6.51 -7.82
C LEU A 229 -12.15 7.29 -8.04
N LEU A 230 -13.19 6.63 -8.53
CA LEU A 230 -14.50 7.23 -8.77
C LEU A 230 -15.19 7.63 -7.46
N ALA A 231 -15.12 6.80 -6.42
CA ALA A 231 -15.68 7.16 -5.12
C ALA A 231 -14.99 8.38 -4.50
N ASN A 232 -13.67 8.51 -4.68
CA ASN A 232 -12.96 9.72 -4.26
C ASN A 232 -13.43 10.93 -5.08
N ALA A 233 -13.46 10.81 -6.41
CA ALA A 233 -13.90 11.89 -7.29
C ALA A 233 -15.32 12.37 -6.97
N THR A 234 -16.29 11.47 -6.78
CA THR A 234 -17.68 11.85 -6.47
C THR A 234 -17.84 12.40 -5.06
N ALA A 235 -17.08 11.89 -4.08
CA ALA A 235 -17.16 12.35 -2.69
C ALA A 235 -16.59 13.76 -2.47
N TYR A 236 -15.54 14.13 -3.19
CA TYR A 236 -14.87 15.44 -3.06
C TYR A 236 -15.33 16.48 -4.08
N SER A 237 -16.25 16.11 -4.98
CA SER A 237 -16.87 17.01 -5.94
C SER A 237 -18.23 17.52 -5.47
N HIS A 238 -18.56 18.78 -5.80
CA HIS A 238 -19.87 19.36 -5.53
C HIS A 238 -21.00 18.50 -6.12
N PRO A 239 -22.15 18.27 -5.43
CA PRO A 239 -23.22 17.38 -5.93
C PRO A 239 -23.74 17.73 -7.34
N ASP A 240 -23.65 18.99 -7.74
CA ASP A 240 -24.12 19.48 -9.04
C ASP A 240 -23.08 19.41 -10.18
N THR A 241 -21.87 18.88 -9.91
CA THR A 241 -20.84 18.71 -10.94
C THR A 241 -20.76 17.26 -11.43
N ASP A 242 -20.53 17.09 -12.73
CA ASP A 242 -20.27 15.79 -13.32
C ASP A 242 -18.83 15.34 -13.09
N VAL A 243 -18.63 14.03 -12.96
CA VAL A 243 -17.31 13.38 -12.96
C VAL A 243 -17.14 12.66 -14.30
N THR A 244 -16.12 13.02 -15.06
CA THR A 244 -15.91 12.46 -16.41
C THR A 244 -14.91 11.30 -16.37
N VAL A 245 -15.25 10.19 -17.01
CA VAL A 245 -14.37 9.01 -17.17
C VAL A 245 -14.08 8.82 -18.64
N THR A 246 -12.85 9.11 -19.05
CA THR A 246 -12.42 9.02 -20.43
C THR A 246 -11.61 7.75 -20.66
N LEU A 247 -12.06 6.89 -21.57
CA LEU A 247 -11.33 5.69 -22.00
C LEU A 247 -10.55 6.02 -23.27
N GLN A 248 -9.23 5.87 -23.24
CA GLN A 248 -8.37 6.14 -24.38
C GLN A 248 -7.44 4.97 -24.65
N GLN A 249 -7.26 4.63 -25.91
CA GLN A 249 -6.27 3.63 -26.33
C GLN A 249 -5.05 4.32 -26.94
N SER A 250 -3.86 3.99 -26.43
CA SER A 250 -2.61 4.50 -26.99
C SER A 250 -1.95 3.42 -27.85
N GLY A 251 -1.60 3.75 -29.09
CA GLY A 251 -1.07 2.80 -30.08
C GLY A 251 0.11 1.99 -29.54
N GLY A 252 -0.16 0.76 -29.11
CA GLY A 252 0.82 -0.18 -28.53
C GLY A 252 1.22 0.04 -27.06
N ARG A 253 0.78 1.12 -26.40
CA ARG A 253 1.19 1.44 -25.00
C ARG A 253 0.20 1.01 -23.92
N GLY A 254 -0.94 0.46 -24.34
CA GLY A 254 -2.03 0.01 -23.47
C GLY A 254 -3.26 0.92 -23.58
N ALA A 255 -4.06 0.93 -22.51
CA ALA A 255 -5.23 1.78 -22.39
C ALA A 255 -5.10 2.70 -21.17
N PHE A 256 -5.73 3.85 -21.23
CA PHE A 256 -5.77 4.85 -20.17
C PHE A 256 -7.22 5.10 -19.78
N LEU A 257 -7.45 5.14 -18.48
CA LEU A 257 -8.71 5.53 -17.86
C LEU A 257 -8.42 6.83 -17.12
N VAL A 258 -8.96 7.94 -17.63
CA VAL A 258 -8.77 9.27 -17.06
C VAL A 258 -10.05 9.65 -16.33
N VAL A 259 -9.97 9.86 -15.02
CA VAL A 259 -11.08 10.37 -14.22
C VAL A 259 -10.80 11.84 -13.91
N ASP A 260 -11.67 12.71 -14.38
CA ASP A 260 -11.63 14.15 -14.15
C ASP A 260 -12.77 14.56 -13.22
N ASP A 261 -12.43 15.24 -12.14
CA ASP A 261 -13.40 15.80 -11.20
C ASP A 261 -13.29 17.33 -11.10
N ALA A 262 -14.33 17.94 -10.54
CA ALA A 262 -14.47 19.38 -10.30
C ALA A 262 -14.72 19.62 -8.79
N GLY A 263 -13.83 19.08 -7.97
CA GLY A 263 -13.86 19.17 -6.52
C GLY A 263 -12.94 20.23 -5.91
N ILE A 264 -12.71 20.09 -4.61
CA ILE A 264 -11.96 21.04 -3.77
C ILE A 264 -10.44 21.07 -4.05
N GLY A 265 -9.91 20.10 -4.80
CA GLY A 265 -8.47 19.95 -5.02
C GLY A 265 -7.72 19.37 -3.81
N MET A 266 -6.39 19.37 -3.89
CA MET A 266 -5.48 18.95 -2.81
C MET A 266 -4.39 19.99 -2.62
N ASP A 267 -3.94 20.20 -1.39
CA ASP A 267 -2.70 20.92 -1.12
C ASP A 267 -1.48 20.07 -1.51
N GLU A 268 -0.28 20.68 -1.49
CA GLU A 268 0.95 20.04 -1.96
C GLU A 268 1.31 18.79 -1.14
N ASP A 269 1.21 18.86 0.19
CA ASP A 269 1.50 17.74 1.10
C ASP A 269 0.52 16.56 0.89
N ALA A 270 -0.77 16.85 0.77
CA ALA A 270 -1.80 15.85 0.49
C ALA A 270 -1.63 15.24 -0.90
N LEU A 271 -1.28 16.04 -1.90
CA LEU A 271 -1.04 15.57 -3.26
C LEU A 271 0.20 14.65 -3.34
N ASP A 272 1.27 15.00 -2.64
CA ASP A 272 2.48 14.18 -2.59
C ASP A 272 2.27 12.89 -1.82
N ARG A 273 1.48 12.94 -0.74
CA ARG A 273 1.01 11.73 -0.04
C ARG A 273 0.15 10.85 -0.96
N ALA A 274 -0.78 11.44 -1.71
CA ALA A 274 -1.63 10.71 -2.67
C ALA A 274 -0.79 10.06 -3.77
N ARG A 275 0.17 10.79 -4.37
CA ARG A 275 1.12 10.25 -5.35
C ARG A 275 1.94 9.10 -4.80
N THR A 276 2.44 9.23 -3.57
CA THR A 276 3.22 8.18 -2.89
C THR A 276 2.39 6.92 -2.71
N LEU A 277 1.15 7.04 -2.23
CA LEU A 277 0.25 5.90 -2.06
C LEU A 277 -0.12 5.25 -3.40
N LEU A 278 -0.44 6.04 -4.43
CA LEU A 278 -0.79 5.56 -5.77
C LEU A 278 0.38 4.90 -6.50
N ALA A 279 1.63 5.28 -6.20
CA ALA A 279 2.82 4.62 -6.70
C ALA A 279 3.00 3.20 -6.12
N GLY A 280 2.27 2.86 -5.06
CA GLY A 280 2.30 1.54 -4.42
C GLY A 280 3.62 1.28 -3.70
N PRO A 281 3.87 1.95 -2.56
CA PRO A 281 5.08 1.70 -1.78
C PRO A 281 5.04 0.28 -1.19
N SER A 282 6.22 -0.30 -0.97
CA SER A 282 6.36 -1.67 -0.44
C SER A 282 5.78 -1.82 0.97
N GLU A 283 5.88 -0.76 1.78
CA GLU A 283 5.41 -0.71 3.16
C GLU A 283 4.33 0.37 3.29
N VAL A 284 3.06 -0.05 3.30
CA VAL A 284 1.93 0.80 3.72
C VAL A 284 1.33 0.13 4.94
N LEU A 285 1.66 0.62 6.13
CA LEU A 285 1.08 0.10 7.36
C LEU A 285 -0.38 0.56 7.47
N LEU A 286 -1.28 -0.34 7.89
CA LEU A 286 -2.68 0.02 8.11
C LEU A 286 -2.82 1.12 9.18
N THR A 287 -1.89 1.14 10.14
CA THR A 287 -1.81 2.13 11.22
C THR A 287 -1.39 3.52 10.75
N GLU A 288 -0.89 3.67 9.52
CA GLU A 288 -0.45 4.94 8.96
C GLU A 288 -1.49 5.58 8.04
N LEU A 289 -2.64 4.93 7.81
CA LEU A 289 -3.70 5.43 6.92
C LEU A 289 -4.60 6.50 7.57
N GLY A 290 -4.35 6.89 8.81
CA GLY A 290 -5.11 7.90 9.54
C GLY A 290 -6.31 7.34 10.31
N ASP A 291 -7.03 8.24 10.97
CA ASP A 291 -8.24 7.95 11.75
C ASP A 291 -9.36 8.95 11.40
N PRO A 292 -10.42 8.53 10.67
CA PRO A 292 -10.63 7.19 10.13
C PRO A 292 -9.65 6.85 8.98
N PRO A 293 -9.37 5.56 8.71
CA PRO A 293 -8.42 5.15 7.69
C PRO A 293 -8.82 5.59 6.27
N GLN A 294 -7.95 6.33 5.59
CA GLN A 294 -8.12 6.73 4.20
C GLN A 294 -7.54 5.64 3.27
N THR A 295 -8.37 4.67 2.94
CA THR A 295 -7.95 3.42 2.28
C THR A 295 -7.86 3.50 0.76
N GLY A 296 -8.63 4.37 0.11
CA GLY A 296 -8.85 4.35 -1.34
C GLY A 296 -7.56 4.33 -2.18
N PHE A 297 -6.67 5.31 -1.99
CA PHE A 297 -5.40 5.35 -2.75
C PHE A 297 -4.43 4.23 -2.38
N ALA A 298 -4.43 3.77 -1.13
CA ALA A 298 -3.63 2.63 -0.72
C ALA A 298 -4.11 1.33 -1.40
N VAL A 299 -5.43 1.12 -1.53
CA VAL A 299 -6.02 0.00 -2.30
C VAL A 299 -5.54 0.05 -3.75
N VAL A 300 -5.66 1.22 -4.39
CA VAL A 300 -5.23 1.42 -5.78
C VAL A 300 -3.73 1.16 -5.93
N GLY A 301 -2.91 1.66 -5.02
CA GLY A 301 -1.46 1.43 -4.99
C GLY A 301 -1.08 -0.05 -4.89
N ARG A 302 -1.77 -0.82 -4.03
CA ARG A 302 -1.57 -2.28 -3.96
C ARG A 302 -1.90 -2.97 -5.29
N LEU A 303 -3.02 -2.61 -5.91
CA LEU A 303 -3.44 -3.18 -7.19
C LEU A 303 -2.51 -2.77 -8.35
N VAL A 304 -1.99 -1.54 -8.31
CA VAL A 304 -0.97 -1.04 -9.24
C VAL A 304 0.25 -1.93 -9.23
N VAL A 305 0.79 -2.23 -8.05
CA VAL A 305 1.97 -3.11 -7.90
C VAL A 305 1.64 -4.55 -8.27
N GLN A 306 0.52 -5.08 -7.77
CA GLN A 306 0.16 -6.50 -7.93
C GLN A 306 -0.13 -6.88 -9.39
N TYR A 307 -0.74 -5.98 -10.16
CA TYR A 307 -1.15 -6.25 -11.55
C TYR A 307 -0.30 -5.49 -12.58
N GLY A 308 0.63 -4.64 -12.16
CA GLY A 308 1.47 -3.85 -13.07
C GLY A 308 0.70 -2.74 -13.78
N PHE A 309 -0.36 -2.21 -13.17
CA PHE A 309 -0.95 -0.94 -13.62
C PHE A 309 0.00 0.22 -13.31
N HIS A 310 -0.36 1.42 -13.74
CA HIS A 310 0.26 2.65 -13.24
C HIS A 310 -0.82 3.68 -12.98
N CYS A 311 -0.77 4.35 -11.84
CA CYS A 311 -1.71 5.42 -11.52
C CYS A 311 -0.94 6.71 -11.25
N HIS A 312 -1.44 7.82 -11.81
CA HIS A 312 -0.95 9.17 -11.52
C HIS A 312 -2.10 10.07 -11.12
N ILE A 313 -1.81 11.11 -10.35
CA ILE A 313 -2.77 12.14 -9.94
C ILE A 313 -2.16 13.54 -10.12
N GLU A 314 -2.94 14.43 -10.73
CA GLU A 314 -2.59 15.82 -11.00
C GLU A 314 -3.82 16.73 -10.86
N ALA A 315 -3.61 18.04 -10.90
CA ALA A 315 -4.72 18.99 -10.88
C ALA A 315 -5.55 18.88 -12.17
N SER A 316 -6.88 18.87 -12.02
CA SER A 316 -7.81 18.82 -13.15
C SER A 316 -7.99 20.22 -13.76
N PRO A 317 -8.15 20.32 -15.10
CA PRO A 317 -8.57 21.57 -15.75
C PRO A 317 -9.91 22.13 -15.24
N PHE A 318 -10.73 21.28 -14.60
CA PHE A 318 -12.02 21.65 -14.03
C PHE A 318 -11.94 22.15 -12.58
N GLY A 319 -10.72 22.34 -12.04
CA GLY A 319 -10.48 22.86 -10.69
C GLY A 319 -10.39 21.81 -9.59
N GLY A 320 -10.71 20.55 -9.88
CA GLY A 320 -10.57 19.41 -8.97
C GLY A 320 -9.30 18.59 -9.20
N MET A 321 -9.42 17.27 -9.13
CA MET A 321 -8.32 16.34 -9.40
C MET A 321 -8.53 15.52 -10.66
N ARG A 322 -7.42 15.15 -11.30
CA ARG A 322 -7.37 14.22 -12.42
C ARG A 322 -6.58 12.99 -12.00
N THR A 323 -7.19 11.82 -12.10
CA THR A 323 -6.49 10.55 -11.92
C THR A 323 -6.36 9.82 -13.26
N ILE A 324 -5.15 9.33 -13.55
CA ILE A 324 -4.82 8.66 -14.80
C ILE A 324 -4.38 7.25 -14.47
N LEU A 325 -5.24 6.27 -14.74
CA LEU A 325 -4.97 4.84 -14.54
C LEU A 325 -4.62 4.19 -15.88
N ARG A 326 -3.37 3.77 -16.02
CA ARG A 326 -2.85 3.06 -17.20
C ARG A 326 -2.93 1.55 -17.01
N VAL A 327 -3.59 0.90 -17.97
CA VAL A 327 -3.61 -0.54 -18.14
C VAL A 327 -2.55 -0.95 -19.17
N PRO A 328 -1.58 -1.80 -18.81
CA PRO A 328 -0.53 -2.21 -19.74
C PRO A 328 -1.07 -3.15 -20.83
N ALA A 329 -0.43 -3.11 -22.01
CA ALA A 329 -0.88 -3.86 -23.19
C ALA A 329 -0.98 -5.38 -22.97
N HIS A 330 -0.13 -5.97 -22.13
CA HIS A 330 -0.14 -7.41 -21.85
C HIS A 330 -1.34 -7.90 -21.02
N LEU A 331 -2.14 -6.99 -20.46
CA LEU A 331 -3.41 -7.29 -19.80
C LEU A 331 -4.62 -7.05 -20.71
N LEU A 332 -4.39 -6.49 -21.90
CA LEU A 332 -5.42 -6.22 -22.88
C LEU A 332 -5.45 -7.33 -23.93
N THR A 333 -6.64 -7.61 -24.43
CA THR A 333 -6.91 -8.55 -25.50
C THR A 333 -8.05 -8.00 -26.35
N VAL A 334 -8.35 -8.66 -27.46
CA VAL A 334 -9.51 -8.32 -28.30
C VAL A 334 -10.46 -9.50 -28.27
N LEU A 335 -11.71 -9.26 -27.87
CA LEU A 335 -12.74 -10.29 -27.87
C LEU A 335 -13.13 -10.64 -29.31
N LYS A 336 -13.49 -11.91 -29.52
CA LYS A 336 -14.04 -12.39 -30.79
C LYS A 336 -15.41 -11.76 -31.05
N GLU A 337 -15.80 -11.73 -32.33
CA GLU A 337 -17.01 -11.04 -32.78
C GLU A 337 -18.33 -11.67 -32.27
N ASP A 338 -18.27 -12.89 -31.78
CA ASP A 338 -19.38 -13.70 -31.27
C ASP A 338 -19.91 -13.23 -29.90
N ARG A 339 -19.14 -12.45 -29.14
CA ARG A 339 -19.57 -11.91 -27.84
C ARG A 339 -20.34 -10.60 -28.04
N THR A 340 -21.61 -10.56 -27.66
CA THR A 340 -22.40 -9.33 -27.65
C THR A 340 -21.92 -8.41 -26.51
N LEU A 341 -21.77 -7.13 -26.82
CA LEU A 341 -21.51 -6.10 -25.81
C LEU A 341 -22.83 -5.73 -25.12
N SER A 342 -22.75 -5.29 -23.88
CA SER A 342 -23.91 -4.74 -23.16
C SER A 342 -24.53 -3.57 -23.92
N ALA A 343 -25.87 -3.52 -23.98
CA ALA A 343 -26.61 -2.41 -24.59
C ALA A 343 -26.36 -1.06 -23.88
N LEU A 344 -25.86 -1.11 -22.64
CA LEU A 344 -25.51 0.07 -21.86
C LEU A 344 -24.10 0.60 -22.16
N ALA A 345 -23.30 -0.13 -22.95
CA ALA A 345 -21.94 0.29 -23.31
C ALA A 345 -21.98 1.52 -24.23
N PRO A 346 -21.36 2.66 -23.84
CA PRO A 346 -21.23 3.80 -24.72
C PRO A 346 -20.50 3.41 -26.01
N THR A 347 -21.09 3.76 -27.15
CA THR A 347 -20.47 3.61 -28.46
C THR A 347 -19.21 4.49 -28.52
N PRO A 348 -18.13 4.08 -29.20
CA PRO A 348 -16.98 4.95 -29.36
C PRO A 348 -17.39 6.26 -30.02
N VAL A 349 -16.96 7.37 -29.42
CA VAL A 349 -17.10 8.68 -30.04
C VAL A 349 -16.11 8.71 -31.21
N PRO A 350 -16.56 8.93 -32.46
CA PRO A 350 -15.65 9.06 -33.58
C PRO A 350 -14.67 10.19 -33.25
N ALA A 351 -13.37 9.91 -33.33
CA ALA A 351 -12.37 10.97 -33.23
C ALA A 351 -12.74 12.01 -34.28
N HIS A 352 -12.95 13.27 -33.85
CA HIS A 352 -13.15 14.37 -34.77
C HIS A 352 -12.05 14.28 -35.83
N PRO A 353 -12.37 14.25 -37.14
CA PRO A 353 -11.32 14.32 -38.13
C PRO A 353 -10.53 15.58 -37.79
N ALA A 354 -9.20 15.44 -37.67
CA ALA A 354 -8.32 16.60 -37.62
C ALA A 354 -8.78 17.58 -38.72
N PRO A 355 -8.80 18.90 -38.48
CA PRO A 355 -9.18 19.84 -39.52
C PRO A 355 -8.35 19.49 -40.75
N ALA A 356 -9.02 19.07 -41.83
CA ALA A 356 -8.35 18.87 -43.09
C ALA A 356 -7.64 20.20 -43.38
N GLU A 357 -6.32 20.14 -43.52
CA GLU A 357 -5.59 21.26 -44.12
C GLU A 357 -6.33 21.61 -45.42
N PRO A 358 -6.66 22.89 -45.66
CA PRO A 358 -7.38 23.25 -46.87
C PRO A 358 -6.56 22.80 -48.07
N ASP A 359 -7.18 21.95 -48.90
CA ASP A 359 -6.64 21.47 -50.16
C ASP A 359 -6.04 22.64 -50.94
N ALA A 360 -4.74 22.56 -51.18
CA ALA A 360 -4.09 23.42 -52.15
C ALA A 360 -4.73 23.17 -53.52
N PRO A 361 -5.05 24.20 -54.31
CA PRO A 361 -5.72 24.00 -55.60
C PRO A 361 -4.80 23.24 -56.56
N ALA A 362 -5.30 22.12 -57.10
CA ALA A 362 -4.67 21.41 -58.20
C ALA A 362 -4.62 22.28 -59.47
N PRO A 363 -3.56 22.19 -60.29
CA PRO A 363 -3.45 22.95 -61.54
C PRO A 363 -4.44 22.44 -62.61
N PRO A 364 -4.92 23.30 -63.52
CA PRO A 364 -5.96 22.94 -64.48
C PRO A 364 -5.46 22.00 -65.57
N ALA A 365 -6.29 21.02 -65.92
CA ALA A 365 -6.10 20.11 -67.04
C ALA A 365 -6.34 20.81 -68.40
N PRO A 366 -5.63 20.40 -69.48
CA PRO A 366 -5.83 20.97 -70.81
C PRO A 366 -7.06 20.38 -71.53
N ALA A 367 -7.69 21.22 -72.35
CA ALA A 367 -8.87 20.95 -73.18
C ALA A 367 -8.58 20.00 -74.37
N PRO A 368 -9.61 19.40 -75.00
CA PRO A 368 -9.49 18.24 -75.88
C PRO A 368 -9.35 18.61 -77.37
N PRO A 369 -8.87 17.70 -78.24
CA PRO A 369 -9.07 17.80 -79.67
C PRO A 369 -10.19 16.88 -80.17
N GLU A 370 -10.86 17.35 -81.22
CA GLU A 370 -12.01 16.75 -81.90
C GLU A 370 -11.62 15.65 -82.91
N THR A 371 -12.53 14.68 -83.03
CA THR A 371 -12.99 13.89 -84.19
C THR A 371 -12.02 13.32 -85.25
N GLY A 372 -12.16 12.00 -85.48
CA GLY A 372 -11.76 11.31 -86.70
C GLY A 372 -12.18 9.83 -86.71
N ALA A 373 -13.02 9.44 -87.66
CA ALA A 373 -13.76 8.18 -87.77
C ALA A 373 -12.92 6.96 -88.24
N ALA A 374 -13.37 5.74 -87.88
CA ALA A 374 -13.59 4.56 -88.75
C ALA A 374 -13.71 3.23 -87.96
N GLU A 375 -14.64 2.37 -88.38
CA GLU A 375 -14.99 1.04 -87.84
C GLU A 375 -13.99 -0.10 -88.23
N PRO A 376 -14.33 -1.42 -88.17
CA PRO A 376 -14.19 -2.31 -87.01
C PRO A 376 -13.36 -3.58 -87.33
N ALA A 377 -12.73 -4.25 -86.36
CA ALA A 377 -12.41 -5.70 -86.44
C ALA A 377 -11.64 -6.23 -85.22
N GLY A 378 -12.02 -7.43 -84.76
CA GLY A 378 -11.06 -8.39 -84.16
C GLY A 378 -11.26 -8.77 -82.69
N LEU A 379 -12.07 -9.79 -82.44
CA LEU A 379 -11.89 -10.71 -81.29
C LEU A 379 -10.69 -11.65 -81.56
N PRO A 380 -10.30 -12.57 -80.65
CA PRO A 380 -9.84 -12.40 -79.26
C PRO A 380 -8.49 -13.14 -79.04
N SER A 381 -7.75 -12.93 -77.94
CA SER A 381 -6.84 -14.00 -77.48
C SER A 381 -6.55 -14.01 -75.98
N ARG A 382 -6.46 -15.25 -75.51
CA ARG A 382 -6.46 -15.76 -74.14
C ARG A 382 -5.02 -16.16 -73.80
N ARG A 383 -4.50 -15.83 -72.62
CA ARG A 383 -3.47 -16.66 -71.97
C ARG A 383 -3.84 -16.96 -70.53
N ARG A 384 -4.07 -18.25 -70.30
CA ARG A 384 -4.14 -18.95 -69.01
C ARG A 384 -2.82 -19.70 -68.79
N ARG A 385 -2.62 -20.10 -67.52
CA ARG A 385 -1.75 -21.16 -66.96
C ARG A 385 -0.32 -20.73 -66.61
N ALA A 386 0.28 -21.14 -65.49
CA ALA A 386 -0.08 -22.13 -64.45
C ALA A 386 0.76 -21.90 -63.16
N PRO A 387 0.49 -22.62 -62.05
CA PRO A 387 1.04 -22.39 -60.70
C PRO A 387 2.07 -23.45 -60.20
N ARG A 388 2.67 -23.16 -59.03
CA ARG A 388 3.29 -24.08 -58.00
C ARG A 388 4.76 -24.52 -58.31
N PRO A 389 5.67 -24.80 -57.32
CA PRO A 389 5.40 -25.38 -56.00
C PRO A 389 6.16 -24.92 -54.75
N ALA A 390 5.64 -25.42 -53.62
CA ALA A 390 6.16 -25.37 -52.26
C ALA A 390 7.03 -26.61 -51.94
N ALA A 391 8.04 -26.45 -51.07
CA ALA A 391 8.61 -27.37 -50.07
C ALA A 391 9.80 -26.64 -49.39
N VAL A 392 10.29 -26.84 -48.16
CA VAL A 392 10.19 -27.88 -47.13
C VAL A 392 10.48 -27.24 -45.76
N ALA A 393 9.98 -27.88 -44.71
CA ALA A 393 10.17 -27.67 -43.28
C ALA A 393 11.62 -27.57 -42.75
N SER A 394 11.76 -26.92 -41.59
CA SER A 394 12.80 -27.25 -40.60
C SER A 394 12.24 -27.16 -39.17
N THR A 395 12.70 -28.11 -38.37
CA THR A 395 12.23 -28.62 -37.09
C THR A 395 12.58 -27.75 -35.89
N ALA A 396 11.65 -27.64 -34.93
CA ALA A 396 11.88 -27.09 -33.59
C ALA A 396 12.28 -28.20 -32.59
N PRO A 397 13.17 -27.94 -31.61
CA PRO A 397 13.51 -28.92 -30.57
C PRO A 397 12.51 -28.89 -29.41
N ALA A 398 12.22 -30.08 -28.89
CA ALA A 398 11.31 -30.36 -27.78
C ALA A 398 11.87 -29.90 -26.43
N ALA A 399 11.01 -29.31 -25.60
CA ALA A 399 11.27 -29.00 -24.20
C ALA A 399 10.52 -30.00 -23.29
N VAL A 400 11.19 -30.35 -22.20
CA VAL A 400 10.92 -31.41 -21.22
C VAL A 400 9.68 -31.09 -20.35
N PRO A 401 8.79 -32.06 -20.06
CA PRO A 401 7.69 -31.86 -19.12
C PRO A 401 8.18 -31.95 -17.66
N ALA A 402 7.87 -30.92 -16.88
CA ALA A 402 8.04 -30.91 -15.43
C ALA A 402 6.99 -31.81 -14.75
N ALA A 403 7.40 -32.45 -13.66
CA ALA A 403 6.71 -33.54 -12.98
C ALA A 403 5.36 -33.15 -12.35
N GLY A 404 4.34 -33.97 -12.67
CA GLY A 404 3.27 -34.49 -11.83
C GLY A 404 2.70 -33.65 -10.68
N GLN A 405 1.61 -32.92 -10.94
CA GLN A 405 0.53 -32.79 -9.95
C GLN A 405 -0.46 -33.93 -10.18
N VAL A 406 -0.46 -34.90 -9.26
CA VAL A 406 -1.42 -36.01 -9.27
C VAL A 406 -2.82 -35.44 -8.96
N PRO A 407 -3.87 -35.77 -9.72
CA PRO A 407 -5.24 -35.41 -9.37
C PRO A 407 -5.59 -36.05 -8.02
N ARG A 408 -6.02 -35.24 -7.04
CA ARG A 408 -6.44 -35.75 -5.73
C ARG A 408 -7.61 -36.71 -5.89
N THR A 409 -7.54 -37.86 -5.24
CA THR A 409 -8.65 -38.82 -5.23
C THR A 409 -9.78 -38.31 -4.33
N PRO A 410 -11.04 -38.74 -4.56
CA PRO A 410 -12.20 -38.35 -3.74
C PRO A 410 -11.99 -38.61 -2.24
N GLU A 411 -11.35 -39.72 -1.88
CA GLU A 411 -11.04 -40.09 -0.49
C GLU A 411 -10.04 -39.13 0.20
N GLN A 412 -9.12 -38.53 -0.57
CA GLN A 412 -8.21 -37.51 -0.06
C GLN A 412 -8.90 -36.17 0.15
N ALA A 413 -9.90 -35.86 -0.66
CA ALA A 413 -10.76 -34.69 -0.43
C ALA A 413 -11.62 -34.91 0.83
N GLU A 414 -12.26 -36.08 0.98
CA GLU A 414 -13.06 -36.42 2.16
C GLU A 414 -12.25 -36.38 3.47
N SER A 415 -11.01 -36.91 3.48
CA SER A 415 -10.17 -36.84 4.68
C SER A 415 -9.76 -35.40 5.04
N SER A 416 -9.57 -34.52 4.06
CA SER A 416 -9.31 -33.09 4.31
C SER A 416 -10.54 -32.34 4.85
N TRP A 417 -11.74 -32.70 4.38
CA TRP A 417 -13.00 -32.18 4.89
C TRP A 417 -13.33 -32.69 6.30
N ALA A 418 -13.04 -33.97 6.57
CA ALA A 418 -13.19 -34.56 7.91
C ALA A 418 -12.25 -33.88 8.92
N ALA A 419 -11.00 -33.62 8.55
CA ALA A 419 -10.04 -32.90 9.41
C ALA A 419 -10.51 -31.47 9.72
N LEU A 420 -11.09 -30.78 8.74
CA LEU A 420 -11.67 -29.44 8.93
C LEU A 420 -12.87 -29.46 9.87
N GLN A 421 -13.80 -30.41 9.68
CA GLN A 421 -14.98 -30.57 10.54
C GLN A 421 -14.58 -30.87 11.98
N GLN A 422 -13.59 -31.76 12.18
CA GLN A 422 -13.09 -32.15 13.51
C GLN A 422 -12.41 -30.97 14.22
N GLY A 423 -11.68 -30.12 13.49
CA GLY A 423 -11.13 -28.87 14.02
C GLY A 423 -12.20 -27.89 14.52
N THR A 424 -13.32 -27.76 13.78
CA THR A 424 -14.43 -26.87 14.19
C THR A 424 -15.26 -27.39 15.36
N LEU A 425 -15.31 -28.71 15.57
CA LEU A 425 -15.97 -29.32 16.72
C LEU A 425 -15.11 -29.18 17.98
N ASN A 426 -13.79 -29.38 17.87
CA ASN A 426 -12.85 -29.19 18.98
C ASN A 426 -12.76 -27.72 19.42
N GLY A 427 -12.83 -26.76 18.49
CA GLY A 427 -12.90 -25.34 18.85
C GLY A 427 -14.15 -24.96 19.64
N ARG A 428 -15.28 -25.64 19.41
CA ARG A 428 -16.54 -25.41 20.14
C ARG A 428 -16.57 -26.08 21.51
N SER A 429 -15.92 -27.22 21.70
CA SER A 429 -15.85 -27.87 23.01
C SER A 429 -14.92 -27.15 23.99
N VAL A 430 -13.87 -26.47 23.50
CA VAL A 430 -12.98 -25.64 24.32
C VAL A 430 -13.66 -24.35 24.79
N ALA A 431 -14.55 -23.76 23.97
CA ALA A 431 -15.32 -22.57 24.34
C ALA A 431 -16.43 -22.83 25.38
N GLY A 432 -16.83 -24.09 25.58
CA GLY A 432 -17.89 -24.48 26.53
C GLY A 432 -17.42 -24.76 27.96
N ARG A 433 -16.13 -24.57 28.28
CA ARG A 433 -15.55 -24.92 29.59
C ARG A 433 -14.80 -23.74 30.21
N ALA A 434 -15.48 -22.60 30.36
CA ALA A 434 -15.06 -21.54 31.26
C ALA A 434 -15.66 -21.79 32.65
N PRO A 435 -14.88 -21.72 33.75
CA PRO A 435 -15.42 -21.88 35.10
C PRO A 435 -16.20 -20.61 35.52
N ALA A 436 -17.34 -20.82 36.19
CA ALA A 436 -18.17 -19.74 36.73
C ALA A 436 -17.44 -19.00 37.87
N PRO A 437 -17.62 -17.67 38.02
CA PRO A 437 -17.04 -16.92 39.12
C PRO A 437 -17.85 -17.12 40.41
N ASP A 438 -17.13 -17.36 41.51
CA ASP A 438 -17.65 -17.42 42.87
C ASP A 438 -18.27 -16.08 43.30
N SER A 439 -19.47 -16.15 43.87
CA SER A 439 -20.13 -15.05 44.57
C SER A 439 -19.85 -15.16 46.06
N ASP A 440 -19.01 -14.27 46.59
CA ASP A 440 -18.98 -13.94 48.02
C ASP A 440 -19.04 -12.42 48.19
N GLY A 441 -19.93 -11.99 49.09
CA GLY A 441 -20.46 -10.65 49.17
C GLY A 441 -19.64 -9.63 49.97
N HIS A 442 -20.15 -8.40 49.97
CA HIS A 442 -20.00 -7.46 51.09
C HIS A 442 -21.15 -6.44 51.07
N ASP A 443 -21.95 -6.47 52.14
CA ASP A 443 -22.79 -5.37 52.62
C ASP A 443 -21.93 -4.14 52.95
N HIS A 444 -22.41 -2.93 52.62
CA HIS A 444 -22.95 -1.95 53.59
C HIS A 444 -22.92 -0.49 53.07
N LEU A 445 -24.02 0.22 53.40
CA LEU A 445 -24.16 1.65 53.77
C LEU A 445 -24.25 2.73 52.67
N GLY A 446 -25.36 3.47 52.70
CA GLY A 446 -25.42 4.84 52.18
C GLY A 446 -26.80 5.36 51.81
N ASP A 447 -27.74 5.39 52.76
CA ASP A 447 -29.01 6.12 52.67
C ASP A 447 -28.74 7.60 53.04
N GLN A 448 -29.14 8.54 52.18
CA GLN A 448 -29.33 9.95 52.51
C GLN A 448 -29.98 10.71 51.33
N ASP A 449 -31.27 10.97 51.51
CA ASP A 449 -32.00 12.23 51.31
C ASP A 449 -31.47 13.23 50.26
N ASP A 450 -32.29 13.48 49.22
CA ASP A 450 -32.48 14.85 48.74
C ASP A 450 -33.93 15.06 48.29
N GLN A 451 -34.55 16.06 48.89
CA GLN A 451 -35.94 16.48 48.79
C GLN A 451 -35.91 17.98 48.47
N GLY A 452 -36.58 18.39 47.40
CA GLY A 452 -36.81 19.81 47.07
C GLY A 452 -37.29 19.93 45.62
N ASP A 453 -38.61 20.01 45.41
CA ASP A 453 -39.35 21.24 45.04
C ASP A 453 -39.39 21.37 43.49
N ASP A 454 -40.50 21.64 42.81
CA ASP A 454 -41.62 22.52 43.14
C ASP A 454 -42.79 22.23 42.18
N GLU A 455 -44.03 22.28 42.68
CA GLU A 455 -45.25 22.48 41.87
C GLU A 455 -45.68 23.93 42.03
N THR A 456 -45.69 24.71 40.94
CA THR A 456 -46.77 25.65 40.57
C THR A 456 -46.62 26.16 39.14
#